data_AF-W7SP78-F1
#
_entry.id   AF-W7SP78-F1
#
_cell.length_a   1.000
_cell.length_b   1.000
_cell.length_c   1.000
_cell.angle_alpha   90.00
_cell.angle_beta   90.00
_cell.angle_gamma   90.00
#
_symmetry.space_group_name_H-M   'P 1'
#
loop_
_entity.id
_entity.type
_entity.pdbx_description
1 polymer ?
#
loop_
_entity_poly.entity_id
_entity_poly.type
_entity_poly.pdbx_seq_one_letter_code
_entity_poly.pdbx_strand_id
1 'polypeptide(L)'
;MHELVAEVWRGDFLESVHHGSVVAVDGDGRVVFGVGQPAELSYPRSSNKPFQALAMVRSGLDLDGELLALACASHSGEPFHIDGVRRILAGAGLTEDALQCTADLPLGEQAKADHLAAGGHAAPIYMNCSGKHAAMLATCVANGWPTENYLDADHPLQLAARAALEDLAGETVGAIGVDGCGARCEST
;
A
#
# COMPACT_ATOMS: atom_id res chain seq x y z
N MET A 1 11.84 20.00 15.11
CA MET A 1 10.74 20.92 14.69
C MET A 1 10.75 20.91 13.17
N HIS A 2 9.60 20.63 12.54
CA HIS A 2 9.49 20.68 11.09
C HIS A 2 9.82 22.08 10.56
N GLU A 3 10.56 22.14 9.44
CA GLU A 3 11.02 23.38 8.81
C GLU A 3 10.16 23.72 7.60
N LEU A 4 10.25 24.96 7.11
CA LEU A 4 9.52 25.38 5.91
C LEU A 4 10.07 24.69 4.66
N VAL A 5 9.20 23.92 3.98
CA VAL A 5 9.56 23.07 2.83
C VAL A 5 8.88 23.50 1.53
N ALA A 6 7.76 24.24 1.61
CA ALA A 6 7.09 24.77 0.44
C ALA A 6 6.31 26.04 0.74
N GLU A 7 6.26 26.93 -0.25
CA GLU A 7 5.44 28.14 -0.26
C GLU A 7 4.50 28.09 -1.46
N VAL A 8 3.24 28.45 -1.26
CA VAL A 8 2.24 28.56 -2.32
C VAL A 8 1.90 30.03 -2.50
N TRP A 9 2.19 30.55 -3.69
CA TRP A 9 1.99 31.95 -4.05
C TRP A 9 0.82 32.08 -5.04
N ARG A 10 -0.06 33.07 -4.82
CA ARG A 10 -1.12 33.46 -5.76
C ARG A 10 -0.88 34.90 -6.23
N GLY A 11 -0.18 35.03 -7.35
CA GLY A 11 0.40 36.31 -7.75
C GLY A 11 1.45 36.74 -6.73
N ASP A 12 1.32 37.94 -6.19
CA ASP A 12 2.27 38.50 -5.22
C ASP A 12 1.89 38.21 -3.75
N PHE A 13 0.84 37.39 -3.53
CA PHE A 13 0.37 37.03 -2.20
C PHE A 13 0.86 35.63 -1.83
N LEU A 14 1.64 35.53 -0.75
CA LEU A 14 2.00 34.27 -0.10
C LEU A 14 0.74 33.68 0.57
N GLU A 15 0.11 32.73 -0.10
CA GLU A 15 -1.18 32.16 0.29
C GLU A 15 -1.04 31.06 1.34
N SER A 16 0.01 30.24 1.26
CA SER A 16 0.22 29.14 2.21
C SER A 16 1.71 28.81 2.38
N VAL A 17 2.05 28.35 3.59
CA VAL A 17 3.37 27.81 3.93
C VAL A 17 3.21 26.41 4.49
N HIS A 18 4.08 25.50 4.06
CA HIS A 18 4.07 24.10 4.48
C HIS A 18 5.35 23.83 5.26
N HIS A 19 5.20 23.33 6.49
CA HIS A 19 6.32 22.85 7.30
C HIS A 19 6.40 21.32 7.24
N GLY A 20 7.59 20.78 7.07
CA GLY A 20 7.81 19.35 7.00
C GLY A 20 9.28 18.96 7.10
N SER A 21 9.56 17.74 6.65
CA SER A 21 10.91 17.20 6.47
C SER A 21 11.03 16.74 5.01
N VAL A 22 12.15 17.03 4.38
CA VAL A 22 12.45 16.59 3.00
C VAL A 22 13.81 15.92 3.01
N VAL A 23 13.91 14.78 2.35
CA VAL A 23 15.18 14.10 2.09
C VAL A 23 15.25 13.75 0.61
N ALA A 24 16.40 14.00 -0.01
CA ALA A 24 16.71 13.47 -1.33
C ALA A 24 17.92 12.57 -1.23
N VAL A 25 17.85 11.42 -1.89
CA VAL A 25 18.92 10.43 -1.95
C VAL A 25 19.38 10.24 -3.40
N ASP A 26 20.67 9.95 -3.60
CA ASP A 26 21.19 9.55 -4.90
C ASP A 26 20.91 8.06 -5.21
N GLY A 27 21.37 7.59 -6.37
CA GLY A 27 21.21 6.18 -6.78
C GLY A 27 21.96 5.18 -5.91
N ASP A 28 22.93 5.62 -5.10
CA ASP A 28 23.64 4.80 -4.12
C ASP A 28 22.95 4.83 -2.74
N GLY A 29 21.83 5.57 -2.60
CA GLY A 29 21.10 5.76 -1.36
C GLY A 29 21.74 6.77 -0.40
N ARG A 30 22.73 7.55 -0.84
CA ARG A 30 23.33 8.60 -0.01
C ARG A 30 22.42 9.82 0.02
N VAL A 31 22.23 10.40 1.21
CA VAL A 31 21.50 11.67 1.36
C VAL A 31 22.30 12.79 0.68
N VAL A 32 21.72 13.39 -0.36
CA VAL A 32 22.28 14.53 -1.10
C VAL A 32 21.63 15.85 -0.71
N PHE A 33 20.47 15.80 -0.05
CA PHE A 33 19.75 16.97 0.44
C PHE A 33 18.85 16.59 1.62
N GLY A 34 18.74 17.48 2.62
CA GLY A 34 17.91 17.29 3.79
C GLY A 34 17.41 18.62 4.36
N VAL A 35 16.13 18.69 4.72
CA VAL A 35 15.48 19.82 5.40
C VAL A 35 14.60 19.27 6.52
N GLY A 36 14.53 19.97 7.66
CA GLY A 36 13.72 19.56 8.81
C GLY A 36 14.31 18.38 9.57
N GLN A 37 13.48 17.39 9.90
CA GLN A 37 13.84 16.20 10.68
C GLN A 37 13.49 14.92 9.91
N PRO A 38 14.28 14.53 8.88
CA PRO A 38 13.95 13.38 8.04
C PRO A 38 14.11 12.02 8.75
N ALA A 39 14.77 11.99 9.90
CA ALA A 39 14.96 10.78 10.73
C ALA A 39 13.90 10.64 11.84
N GLU A 40 12.91 11.54 11.93
CA GLU A 40 11.79 11.36 12.84
C GLU A 40 10.84 10.29 12.28
N LEU A 41 10.33 9.44 13.18
CA LEU A 41 9.33 8.41 12.87
C LEU A 41 8.17 9.00 12.05
N SER A 42 7.93 8.41 10.88
CA SER A 42 6.81 8.77 10.02
C SER A 42 6.01 7.52 9.66
N TYR A 43 4.70 7.66 9.51
CA TYR A 43 3.89 6.59 8.93
C TYR A 43 3.95 6.72 7.40
N PRO A 44 4.67 5.83 6.68
CA PRO A 44 4.75 5.86 5.22
C PRO A 44 3.40 5.57 4.56
N ARG A 45 2.41 5.09 5.34
CA ARG A 45 1.07 4.71 4.89
C ARG A 45 1.17 3.73 3.73
N SER A 46 0.38 3.97 2.70
CA SER A 46 0.31 3.17 1.49
C SER A 46 1.62 3.05 0.71
N SER A 47 2.70 3.75 1.07
CA SER A 47 4.04 3.56 0.50
C SER A 47 4.74 2.27 0.97
N ASN A 48 4.21 1.56 1.99
CA ASN A 48 4.78 0.30 2.47
C ASN A 48 4.49 -0.92 1.58
N LYS A 49 3.62 -0.79 0.57
CA LYS A 49 3.18 -1.93 -0.25
C LYS A 49 4.34 -2.71 -0.89
N PRO A 50 5.40 -2.08 -1.43
CA PRO A 50 6.54 -2.83 -1.98
C PRO A 50 7.27 -3.67 -0.93
N PHE A 51 7.37 -3.20 0.32
CA PHE A 51 7.97 -3.96 1.43
C PHE A 51 7.09 -5.14 1.83
N GLN A 52 5.77 -4.93 1.88
CA GLN A 52 4.78 -5.99 2.11
C GLN A 52 4.85 -7.03 0.98
N ALA A 53 4.95 -6.60 -0.29
CA ALA A 53 5.11 -7.48 -1.44
C ALA A 53 6.43 -8.25 -1.42
N LEU A 54 7.54 -7.63 -0.99
CA LEU A 54 8.79 -8.35 -0.81
C LEU A 54 8.65 -9.48 0.21
N ALA A 55 7.99 -9.22 1.35
CA ALA A 55 7.71 -10.25 2.35
C ALA A 55 6.89 -11.40 1.77
N MET A 56 5.88 -11.08 0.96
CA MET A 56 5.05 -12.06 0.27
C MET A 56 5.86 -12.91 -0.72
N VAL A 57 6.70 -12.29 -1.56
CA VAL A 57 7.59 -13.00 -2.50
C VAL A 57 8.57 -13.90 -1.75
N ARG A 58 9.19 -13.42 -0.67
CA ARG A 58 10.05 -14.23 0.21
C ARG A 58 9.31 -15.40 0.86
N SER A 59 7.99 -15.26 1.04
CA SER A 59 7.11 -16.30 1.58
C SER A 59 6.49 -17.18 0.50
N GLY A 60 6.97 -17.13 -0.75
CA GLY A 60 6.51 -18.02 -1.83
C GLY A 60 5.32 -17.50 -2.64
N LEU A 61 5.02 -16.20 -2.60
CA LEU A 61 4.13 -15.59 -3.58
C LEU A 61 4.73 -15.68 -4.98
N ASP A 62 4.05 -16.39 -5.88
CA ASP A 62 4.44 -16.57 -7.28
C ASP A 62 3.63 -15.64 -8.19
N LEU A 63 3.97 -14.34 -8.15
CA LEU A 63 3.44 -13.32 -9.05
C LEU A 63 4.60 -12.61 -9.75
N ASP A 64 4.40 -12.29 -11.03
CA ASP A 64 5.34 -11.53 -11.83
C ASP A 64 4.65 -10.38 -12.59
N GLY A 65 5.47 -9.60 -13.30
CA GLY A 65 5.02 -8.55 -14.21
C GLY A 65 3.96 -7.62 -13.63
N GLU A 66 2.84 -7.51 -14.35
CA GLU A 66 1.70 -6.65 -14.00
C GLU A 66 1.01 -7.01 -12.68
N LEU A 67 0.98 -8.29 -12.29
CA LEU A 67 0.29 -8.74 -11.09
C LEU A 67 1.11 -8.44 -9.84
N LEU A 68 2.43 -8.61 -9.91
CA LEU A 68 3.33 -8.18 -8.85
C LEU A 68 3.34 -6.64 -8.73
N ALA A 69 3.32 -5.93 -9.86
CA ALA A 69 3.18 -4.46 -9.83
C ALA A 69 1.87 -4.02 -9.15
N LEU A 70 0.76 -4.72 -9.43
CA LEU A 70 -0.54 -4.48 -8.80
C LEU A 70 -0.53 -4.74 -7.29
N ALA A 71 0.24 -5.74 -6.82
CA ALA A 71 0.43 -5.99 -5.39
C ALA A 71 1.23 -4.88 -4.69
N CYS A 72 2.14 -4.23 -5.42
CA CYS A 72 3.02 -3.17 -4.92
C CYS A 72 2.42 -1.75 -4.98
N ALA A 73 1.25 -1.56 -5.61
CA ALA A 73 0.73 -0.24 -5.96
C ALA A 73 -0.64 0.06 -5.35
N SER A 74 -1.03 1.34 -5.42
CA SER A 74 -2.43 1.76 -5.28
C SER A 74 -3.02 1.91 -6.68
N HIS A 75 -4.02 1.12 -7.05
CA HIS A 75 -4.59 1.19 -8.40
C HIS A 75 -5.75 2.18 -8.53
N SER A 76 -5.96 2.67 -9.74
CA SER A 76 -7.08 3.57 -10.09
C SER A 76 -8.44 2.87 -10.18
N GLY A 77 -8.47 1.53 -10.13
CA GLY A 77 -9.72 0.75 -10.25
C GLY A 77 -10.25 0.66 -11.69
N GLU A 78 -9.39 0.93 -12.68
CA GLU A 78 -9.69 0.68 -14.09
C GLU A 78 -9.91 -0.82 -14.37
N PRO A 79 -10.62 -1.19 -15.45
CA PRO A 79 -11.02 -2.57 -15.71
C PRO A 79 -9.88 -3.59 -15.64
N PHE A 80 -8.71 -3.28 -16.21
CA PHE A 80 -7.57 -4.18 -16.18
C PHE A 80 -6.98 -4.38 -14.78
N HIS A 81 -7.10 -3.39 -13.88
CA HIS A 81 -6.72 -3.55 -12.48
C HIS A 81 -7.65 -4.54 -11.81
N ILE A 82 -8.96 -4.36 -11.97
CA ILE A 82 -9.99 -5.23 -11.38
C ILE A 82 -9.83 -6.68 -11.89
N ASP A 83 -9.57 -6.85 -13.18
CA ASP A 83 -9.28 -8.16 -13.76
C ASP A 83 -7.98 -8.76 -13.22
N GLY A 84 -6.95 -7.95 -12.98
CA GLY A 84 -5.72 -8.37 -12.30
C GLY A 84 -5.98 -8.89 -10.89
N VAL A 85 -6.78 -8.18 -10.08
CA VAL A 85 -7.17 -8.62 -8.73
C VAL A 85 -7.89 -9.97 -8.79
N ARG A 86 -8.85 -10.12 -9.70
CA ARG A 86 -9.57 -11.39 -9.92
C ARG A 86 -8.63 -12.52 -10.31
N ARG A 87 -7.66 -12.26 -11.19
CA ARG A 87 -6.66 -13.27 -11.60
C ARG A 87 -5.82 -13.75 -10.42
N ILE A 88 -5.38 -12.84 -9.55
CA ILE A 88 -4.61 -13.20 -8.35
C ILE A 88 -5.46 -14.07 -7.41
N LEU A 89 -6.71 -13.66 -7.12
CA LEU A 89 -7.63 -14.42 -6.28
C LEU A 89 -7.94 -15.81 -6.86
N ALA A 90 -8.24 -15.86 -8.16
CA ALA A 90 -8.54 -17.11 -8.85
C ALA A 90 -7.35 -18.07 -8.86
N GLY A 91 -6.12 -17.56 -9.01
CA GLY A 91 -4.89 -18.35 -8.90
C GLY A 91 -4.71 -19.00 -7.53
N ALA A 92 -5.28 -18.39 -6.48
CA ALA A 92 -5.31 -18.91 -5.12
C ALA A 92 -6.59 -19.71 -4.80
N GLY A 93 -7.49 -19.91 -5.77
CA GLY A 93 -8.77 -20.60 -5.55
C GLY A 93 -9.79 -19.81 -4.72
N LEU A 94 -9.66 -18.48 -4.66
CA LEU A 94 -10.51 -17.58 -3.89
C LEU A 94 -11.40 -16.71 -4.79
N THR A 95 -12.47 -16.17 -4.19
CA THR A 95 -13.35 -15.17 -4.81
C THR A 95 -13.15 -13.80 -4.19
N GLU A 96 -13.81 -12.79 -4.74
CA GLU A 96 -13.82 -11.43 -4.20
C GLU A 96 -14.32 -11.36 -2.74
N ASP A 97 -15.10 -12.35 -2.29
CA ASP A 97 -15.65 -12.43 -0.94
C ASP A 97 -14.57 -12.62 0.15
N ALA A 98 -13.37 -13.07 -0.23
CA ALA A 98 -12.24 -13.19 0.68
C ALA A 98 -11.59 -11.83 1.00
N LEU A 99 -11.88 -10.79 0.21
CA LEU A 99 -11.33 -9.46 0.43
C LEU A 99 -11.92 -8.84 1.70
N GLN A 100 -11.03 -8.40 2.59
CA GLN A 100 -11.38 -7.73 3.85
C GLN A 100 -11.02 -6.24 3.84
N CYS A 101 -10.60 -5.72 2.68
CA CYS A 101 -10.43 -4.29 2.51
C CYS A 101 -11.80 -3.59 2.57
N THR A 102 -11.79 -2.35 3.05
CA THR A 102 -12.99 -1.51 3.08
C THR A 102 -13.57 -1.37 1.67
N ALA A 103 -14.90 -1.45 1.56
CA ALA A 103 -15.57 -1.20 0.29
C ALA A 103 -15.39 0.25 -0.14
N ASP A 104 -15.03 0.46 -1.41
CA ASP A 104 -14.86 1.80 -1.98
C ASP A 104 -15.31 1.81 -3.45
N LEU A 105 -15.32 2.99 -4.07
CA LEU A 105 -15.45 3.19 -5.51
C LEU A 105 -14.05 3.25 -6.15
N PRO A 106 -13.94 3.08 -7.48
CA PRO A 106 -12.68 3.31 -8.18
C PRO A 106 -12.08 4.68 -7.84
N LEU A 107 -10.76 4.72 -7.64
CA LEU A 107 -10.04 5.96 -7.32
C LEU A 107 -9.91 6.88 -8.54
N GLY A 108 -9.73 6.29 -9.73
CA GLY A 108 -9.60 7.02 -10.99
C GLY A 108 -10.91 7.68 -11.40
N GLU A 109 -10.86 8.95 -11.76
CA GLU A 109 -12.06 9.77 -12.03
C GLU A 109 -12.93 9.16 -13.15
N GLN A 110 -12.32 8.77 -14.27
CA GLN A 110 -13.03 8.16 -15.38
C GLN A 110 -13.63 6.80 -15.00
N ALA A 111 -12.83 5.92 -14.38
CA ALA A 111 -13.28 4.60 -13.95
C ALA A 111 -14.45 4.69 -12.95
N LYS A 112 -14.40 5.68 -12.05
CA LYS A 112 -15.47 5.95 -11.09
C LYS A 112 -16.75 6.41 -11.79
N ALA A 113 -16.64 7.36 -12.73
CA ALA A 113 -17.78 7.86 -13.48
C ALA A 113 -18.47 6.74 -14.26
N ASP A 114 -17.68 5.90 -14.96
CA ASP A 114 -18.19 4.77 -15.74
C ASP A 114 -18.86 3.72 -14.85
N HIS A 115 -18.24 3.39 -13.71
CA HIS A 115 -18.79 2.45 -12.73
C HIS A 115 -20.14 2.91 -12.17
N LEU A 116 -20.23 4.18 -11.78
CA LEU A 116 -21.49 4.75 -11.28
C LEU A 116 -22.56 4.85 -12.37
N ALA A 117 -22.18 5.20 -13.60
CA ALA A 117 -23.09 5.27 -14.74
C ALA A 117 -23.68 3.89 -15.08
N ALA A 118 -22.92 2.81 -14.87
CA ALA A 118 -23.36 1.43 -14.99
C ALA A 118 -24.21 0.92 -13.80
N GLY A 119 -24.50 1.77 -12.80
CA GLY A 119 -25.24 1.39 -11.58
C GLY A 119 -24.40 0.62 -10.56
N GLY A 120 -23.07 0.68 -10.69
CA GLY A 120 -22.13 0.11 -9.74
C GLY A 120 -22.19 0.77 -8.36
N HIS A 121 -21.84 0.00 -7.33
CA HIS A 121 -21.76 0.46 -5.95
C HIS A 121 -20.35 0.21 -5.39
N ALA A 122 -20.07 0.79 -4.22
CA ALA A 122 -18.81 0.57 -3.53
C ALA A 122 -18.65 -0.91 -3.15
N ALA A 123 -17.48 -1.50 -3.41
CA ALA A 123 -17.17 -2.88 -3.06
C ALA A 123 -15.66 -3.04 -2.77
N PRO A 124 -15.24 -4.04 -1.97
CA PRO A 124 -13.83 -4.23 -1.61
C PRO A 124 -12.88 -4.31 -2.81
N ILE A 125 -13.31 -4.94 -3.92
CA ILE A 125 -12.48 -5.07 -5.12
C ILE A 125 -12.10 -3.72 -5.75
N TYR A 126 -12.93 -2.70 -5.62
CA TYR A 126 -12.65 -1.38 -6.20
C TYR A 126 -11.76 -0.51 -5.32
N MET A 127 -11.55 -0.91 -4.07
CA MET A 127 -10.64 -0.20 -3.17
C MET A 127 -9.22 -0.27 -3.72
N ASN A 128 -8.51 0.87 -3.73
CA ASN A 128 -7.22 1.02 -4.41
C ASN A 128 -6.09 0.09 -3.91
N CYS A 129 -6.23 -0.57 -2.76
CA CYS A 129 -5.27 -1.59 -2.30
C CYS A 129 -5.77 -3.03 -2.47
N SER A 130 -6.89 -3.28 -3.14
CA SER A 130 -7.43 -4.64 -3.27
C SER A 130 -6.44 -5.58 -3.98
N GLY A 131 -5.59 -5.06 -4.89
CA GLY A 131 -4.44 -5.77 -5.44
C GLY A 131 -3.47 -6.33 -4.41
N LYS A 132 -3.06 -5.52 -3.43
CA LYS A 132 -2.26 -5.99 -2.28
C LYS A 132 -3.01 -7.05 -1.49
N HIS A 133 -4.29 -6.82 -1.18
CA HIS A 133 -5.07 -7.78 -0.38
C HIS A 133 -5.22 -9.13 -1.09
N ALA A 134 -5.38 -9.13 -2.41
CA ALA A 134 -5.38 -10.35 -3.20
C ALA A 134 -4.02 -11.09 -3.13
N ALA A 135 -2.91 -10.35 -3.20
CA ALA A 135 -1.58 -10.94 -3.03
C ALA A 135 -1.34 -11.48 -1.61
N MET A 136 -1.85 -10.79 -0.58
CA MET A 136 -1.83 -11.25 0.82
C MET A 136 -2.56 -12.59 0.96
N LEU A 137 -3.77 -12.68 0.41
CA LEU A 137 -4.57 -13.89 0.38
C LEU A 137 -3.87 -15.03 -0.38
N ALA A 138 -3.33 -14.76 -1.57
CA ALA A 138 -2.58 -15.74 -2.35
C ALA A 138 -1.36 -16.28 -1.58
N THR A 139 -0.65 -15.40 -0.87
CA THR A 139 0.45 -15.79 0.01
C THR A 139 -0.02 -16.67 1.17
N CYS A 140 -1.17 -16.35 1.78
CA CYS A 140 -1.74 -17.17 2.84
C CYS A 140 -2.06 -18.58 2.33
N VAL A 141 -2.70 -18.70 1.16
CA VAL A 141 -3.00 -20.00 0.54
C VAL A 141 -1.73 -20.78 0.24
N ALA A 142 -0.70 -20.14 -0.33
CA ALA A 142 0.58 -20.80 -0.65
C ALA A 142 1.27 -21.40 0.58
N ASN A 143 1.05 -20.83 1.77
CA ASN A 143 1.66 -21.27 3.03
C ASN A 143 0.70 -22.06 3.94
N GLY A 144 -0.55 -22.28 3.53
CA GLY A 144 -1.58 -22.88 4.38
C GLY A 144 -1.94 -22.04 5.61
N TRP A 145 -1.78 -20.71 5.54
CA TRP A 145 -2.19 -19.79 6.60
C TRP A 145 -3.68 -19.44 6.48
N PRO A 146 -4.34 -19.08 7.58
CA PRO A 146 -5.76 -18.73 7.56
C PRO A 146 -6.03 -17.48 6.71
N THR A 147 -7.07 -17.56 5.87
CA THR A 147 -7.47 -16.45 4.99
C THR A 147 -8.49 -15.52 5.63
N GLU A 148 -9.08 -15.92 6.75
CA GLU A 148 -10.18 -15.20 7.41
C GLU A 148 -9.67 -14.12 8.37
N ASN A 149 -8.38 -14.11 8.68
CA ASN A 149 -7.81 -13.18 9.65
C ASN A 149 -6.40 -12.68 9.28
N TYR A 150 -6.09 -12.64 7.98
CA TYR A 150 -4.78 -12.21 7.48
C TYR A 150 -4.39 -10.77 7.86
N LEU A 151 -5.34 -9.96 8.35
CA LEU A 151 -5.13 -8.59 8.84
C LEU A 151 -4.73 -8.53 10.34
N ASP A 152 -4.86 -9.64 11.07
CA ASP A 152 -4.56 -9.69 12.51
C ASP A 152 -3.08 -9.43 12.81
N ALA A 153 -2.78 -8.82 13.96
CA ALA A 153 -1.43 -8.44 14.37
C ALA A 153 -0.45 -9.61 14.37
N ASP A 154 -0.94 -10.73 14.88
CA ASP A 154 -0.14 -11.92 15.14
C ASP A 154 -0.20 -12.90 13.96
N HIS A 155 -0.86 -12.50 12.86
CA HIS A 155 -0.93 -13.34 11.67
C HIS A 155 0.47 -13.49 11.04
N PRO A 156 0.90 -14.70 10.64
CA PRO A 156 2.23 -14.94 10.08
C PRO A 156 2.62 -13.99 8.95
N LEU A 157 1.66 -13.66 8.08
CA LEU A 157 1.83 -12.66 7.01
C LEU A 157 2.22 -11.27 7.53
N GLN A 158 1.55 -10.76 8.56
CA GLN A 158 1.83 -9.42 9.11
C GLN A 158 3.18 -9.41 9.84
N LEU A 159 3.52 -10.51 10.52
CA LEU A 159 4.83 -10.69 11.13
C LEU A 159 5.96 -10.73 10.08
N ALA A 160 5.73 -11.40 8.94
CA ALA A 160 6.67 -11.43 7.83
C ALA A 160 6.83 -10.05 7.17
N ALA A 161 5.74 -9.30 6.99
CA ALA A 161 5.76 -7.93 6.48
C ALA A 161 6.58 -7.00 7.37
N ARG A 162 6.36 -7.07 8.70
CA ARG A 162 7.16 -6.32 9.68
C ARG A 162 8.65 -6.68 9.58
N ALA A 163 8.97 -7.96 9.57
CA ALA A 163 10.36 -8.41 9.49
C ALA A 163 11.06 -7.95 8.19
N ALA A 164 10.34 -7.92 7.06
CA ALA A 164 10.90 -7.43 5.80
C ALA A 164 11.13 -5.91 5.82
N LEU A 165 10.27 -5.14 6.48
CA LEU A 165 10.47 -3.71 6.65
C LEU A 165 11.70 -3.43 7.54
N GLU A 166 11.83 -4.13 8.67
CA GLU A 166 12.97 -3.97 9.58
C GLU A 166 14.30 -4.35 8.92
N ASP A 167 14.31 -5.43 8.14
CA ASP A 167 15.48 -5.88 7.36
C ASP A 167 15.94 -4.82 6.35
N LEU A 168 14.99 -4.18 5.65
CA LEU A 168 15.31 -3.18 4.62
C LEU A 168 15.62 -1.79 5.18
N ALA A 169 14.91 -1.39 6.25
CA ALA A 169 15.15 -0.12 6.92
C ALA A 169 16.45 -0.14 7.74
N GLY A 170 16.90 -1.34 8.17
CA GLY A 170 18.02 -1.48 9.10
C GLY A 170 17.69 -1.00 10.51
N GLU A 171 16.40 -0.77 10.81
CA GLU A 171 15.88 -0.23 12.06
C GLU A 171 14.64 -1.02 12.50
N THR A 172 14.35 -1.01 13.80
CA THR A 172 13.16 -1.65 14.35
C THR A 172 11.93 -0.78 14.16
N VAL A 173 10.78 -1.39 13.88
CA VAL A 173 9.52 -0.64 13.75
C VAL A 173 9.19 0.08 15.07
N GLY A 174 9.08 1.40 15.01
CA GLY A 174 8.84 2.23 16.20
C GLY A 174 7.36 2.35 16.59
N ALA A 175 6.45 2.26 15.62
CA ALA A 175 5.01 2.31 15.88
C ALA A 175 4.20 1.57 14.80
N ILE A 176 3.00 1.12 15.15
CA ILE A 176 2.11 0.35 14.27
C ILE A 176 0.75 1.03 14.25
N GLY A 177 0.32 1.43 13.06
CA GLY A 177 -1.01 1.96 12.77
C GLY A 177 -1.82 1.03 11.87
N VAL A 178 -3.07 1.40 11.62
CA VAL A 178 -3.95 0.75 10.63
C VAL A 178 -4.19 1.76 9.52
N ASP A 179 -3.91 1.38 8.27
CA ASP A 179 -4.17 2.21 7.09
C ASP A 179 -5.68 2.19 6.75
N GLY A 180 -6.14 3.13 5.92
CA GLY A 180 -7.56 3.25 5.54
C GLY A 180 -8.14 2.02 4.82
N CYS A 181 -7.28 1.10 4.40
CA CYS A 181 -7.66 -0.20 3.83
C CYS A 181 -7.94 -1.30 4.88
N GLY A 182 -7.66 -1.04 6.15
CA GLY A 182 -7.72 -2.04 7.23
C GLY A 182 -6.44 -2.87 7.42
N ALA A 183 -5.48 -2.78 6.50
CA ALA A 183 -4.16 -3.40 6.66
C ALA A 183 -3.23 -2.57 7.55
N ARG A 184 -2.21 -3.21 8.12
CA ARG A 184 -1.23 -2.53 8.98
C ARG A 184 -0.31 -1.59 8.21
N CYS A 185 0.07 -0.53 8.92
CA CYS A 185 1.04 0.46 8.52
C CYS A 185 2.09 0.59 9.63
N GLU A 186 3.26 0.00 9.40
CA GLU A 186 4.42 0.07 10.26
C GLU A 186 5.23 1.35 9.98
N SER A 187 5.62 2.08 11.03
CA SER A 187 6.55 3.22 10.93
C SER A 187 7.96 2.82 11.31
N THR A 188 8.90 3.16 10.45
CA THR A 188 10.35 3.21 10.71
C THR A 188 10.77 4.66 10.57
#